data_AF-A0A635JAS1-F1
#
_entry.id   AF-A0A635JAS1-F1
#
_cell.length_a   1.000
_cell.length_b   1.000
_cell.length_c   1.000
_cell.angle_alpha   90.00
_cell.angle_beta   90.00
_cell.angle_gamma   90.00
#
_symmetry.space_group_name_H-M   'P 1'
#
loop_
_entity.id
_entity.type
_entity.pdbx_description
1 polymer ?
#
loop_
_entity_poly.entity_id
_entity_poly.type
_entity_poly.pdbx_seq_one_letter_code
_entity_poly.pdbx_strand_id
1 'polypeptide(L)'
;MNKKVTTNVPKVSGIKRIRAFADRDKNFTKMSEAIIRRAENTEVGEDDIASLGISDGLPRHYVNTADGLFYIGGQKPVLVCGTPVVPVALFCGKDKESSLGISLMTGNGLGKYVKAQVRFEDIVQSGAQVVGKLADRGFWVGSSPQQFALFDRFLQRCRSLPLPVYLMADAMGFVSEDMAFLHGYEPVVTSLSGFDYLLPGFRVRPGLHKGGALEEWINLIRENVHGWAQTFALSAS
;
A
#
# COMPACT_ATOMS: atom_id res chain seq x y z
N MET A 1 -11.29 41.22 -24.31
CA MET A 1 -12.23 40.16 -23.88
C MET A 1 -11.75 39.60 -22.54
N ASN A 2 -12.38 40.00 -21.43
CA ASN A 2 -12.09 39.45 -20.10
C ASN A 2 -12.72 38.06 -19.97
N LYS A 3 -11.94 36.99 -20.08
CA LYS A 3 -12.39 35.65 -19.68
C LYS A 3 -12.47 35.63 -18.16
N LYS A 4 -13.68 35.73 -17.61
CA LYS A 4 -13.94 35.41 -16.20
C LYS A 4 -13.49 33.96 -15.95
N VAL A 5 -12.47 33.78 -15.11
CA VAL A 5 -12.15 32.48 -14.52
C VAL A 5 -13.37 32.09 -13.70
N THR A 6 -14.11 31.08 -14.16
CA THR A 6 -15.27 30.56 -13.46
C THR A 6 -14.80 29.53 -12.45
N THR A 7 -14.94 29.85 -11.16
CA THR A 7 -14.81 28.90 -10.05
C THR A 7 -16.06 28.02 -10.00
N ASN A 8 -16.31 27.26 -11.06
CA ASN A 8 -17.39 26.28 -11.05
C ASN A 8 -17.04 25.22 -10.00
N VAL A 9 -17.88 25.10 -8.98
CA VAL A 9 -17.79 24.03 -7.97
C VAL A 9 -17.62 22.71 -8.72
N PRO A 10 -16.64 21.85 -8.34
CA PRO A 10 -16.45 20.57 -9.00
C PRO A 10 -17.78 19.83 -9.07
N LYS A 11 -18.17 19.35 -10.25
CA LYS A 11 -19.41 18.58 -10.40
C LYS A 11 -19.40 17.48 -9.34
N VAL A 12 -20.46 17.37 -8.54
CA VAL A 12 -20.62 16.41 -7.44
C VAL A 12 -20.28 14.97 -7.86
N SER A 13 -20.44 14.65 -9.15
CA SER A 13 -20.05 13.37 -9.75
C SER A 13 -18.55 13.06 -9.68
N GLY A 14 -17.66 14.06 -9.80
CA GLY A 14 -16.22 13.88 -9.68
C GLY A 14 -15.79 13.54 -8.25
N ILE A 15 -16.33 14.26 -7.27
CA ILE A 15 -16.06 14.00 -5.84
C ILE A 15 -16.55 12.59 -5.43
N LYS A 16 -17.72 12.16 -5.94
CA LYS A 16 -18.23 10.80 -5.72
C LYS A 16 -17.27 9.73 -6.27
N ARG A 17 -16.72 9.93 -7.47
CA ARG A 17 -15.74 9.01 -8.07
C ARG A 17 -14.43 8.96 -7.29
N ILE A 18 -13.92 10.11 -6.85
CA ILE A 18 -12.72 10.19 -6.00
C ILE A 18 -12.91 9.40 -4.71
N ARG A 19 -14.05 9.60 -4.03
CA ARG A 19 -14.38 8.84 -2.82
C ARG A 19 -14.48 7.33 -3.10
N ALA A 20 -15.14 6.94 -4.18
CA ALA A 20 -15.28 5.53 -4.54
C ALA A 20 -13.92 4.84 -4.76
N PHE A 21 -12.94 5.52 -5.38
CA PHE A 21 -11.57 4.98 -5.51
C PHE A 21 -10.86 4.86 -4.16
N ALA A 22 -10.93 5.89 -3.32
CA ALA A 22 -10.34 5.85 -1.98
C ALA A 22 -10.98 4.76 -1.10
N ASP A 23 -12.29 4.52 -1.23
CA ASP A 23 -13.01 3.53 -0.46
C ASP A 23 -12.66 2.09 -0.90
N ARG A 24 -12.26 1.86 -2.15
CA ARG A 24 -11.78 0.54 -2.61
C ARG A 24 -10.50 0.11 -1.88
N ASP A 25 -9.46 0.94 -1.86
CA ASP A 25 -8.22 0.61 -1.13
C ASP A 25 -8.48 0.45 0.38
N LYS A 26 -9.34 1.29 0.97
CA LYS A 26 -9.77 1.12 2.37
C LYS A 26 -10.45 -0.21 2.62
N ASN A 27 -11.29 -0.69 1.70
CA ASN A 27 -11.97 -1.98 1.85
C ASN A 27 -10.98 -3.14 1.76
N PHE A 28 -10.06 -3.15 0.79
CA PHE A 28 -9.00 -4.17 0.72
C PHE A 28 -8.11 -4.17 1.96
N THR A 29 -7.79 -2.99 2.46
CA THR A 29 -7.04 -2.79 3.71
C THR A 29 -7.77 -3.41 4.90
N LYS A 30 -9.04 -3.07 5.10
CA LYS A 30 -9.86 -3.62 6.20
C LYS A 30 -10.01 -5.14 6.13
N MET A 31 -10.16 -5.70 4.93
CA MET A 31 -10.21 -7.16 4.75
C MET A 31 -8.90 -7.82 5.17
N SER A 32 -7.76 -7.22 4.77
CA SER A 32 -6.43 -7.72 5.15
C SER A 32 -6.19 -7.63 6.66
N GLU A 33 -6.59 -6.52 7.29
CA GLU A 33 -6.54 -6.33 8.74
C GLU A 33 -7.39 -7.38 9.47
N ALA A 34 -8.59 -7.69 8.98
CA ALA A 34 -9.45 -8.72 9.58
C ALA A 34 -8.82 -10.12 9.52
N ILE A 35 -8.13 -10.46 8.43
CA ILE A 35 -7.40 -11.73 8.30
C ILE A 35 -6.24 -11.79 9.31
N ILE A 36 -5.44 -10.71 9.41
CA ILE A 36 -4.33 -10.63 10.36
C ILE A 36 -4.87 -10.76 11.79
N ARG A 37 -5.91 -9.99 12.13
CA ARG A 37 -6.54 -10.06 13.46
C ARG A 37 -7.04 -11.46 13.79
N ARG A 38 -7.61 -12.18 12.83
CA ARG A 38 -8.03 -13.58 13.03
C ARG A 38 -6.83 -14.48 13.33
N ALA A 39 -5.73 -14.31 12.59
CA ALA A 39 -4.50 -15.06 12.84
C ALA A 39 -3.88 -14.74 14.21
N GLU A 40 -3.84 -13.47 14.60
CA GLU A 40 -3.36 -13.01 15.92
C GLU A 40 -4.12 -13.65 17.09
N ASN A 41 -5.36 -14.11 16.88
CA ASN A 41 -6.18 -14.82 17.88
C ASN A 41 -6.16 -16.35 17.73
N THR A 42 -5.30 -16.89 16.87
CA THR A 42 -5.18 -18.32 16.59
C THR A 42 -3.91 -18.86 17.25
N GLU A 43 -3.98 -19.12 18.55
CA GLU A 43 -2.93 -19.80 19.32
C GLU A 43 -3.03 -21.31 19.08
N VAL A 44 -2.00 -21.89 18.47
CA VAL A 44 -1.97 -23.30 18.08
C VAL A 44 -0.61 -23.89 18.41
N GLY A 45 -0.59 -25.11 18.96
CA GLY A 45 0.66 -25.82 19.20
C GLY A 45 1.35 -26.19 17.89
N GLU A 46 2.67 -26.40 17.93
CA GLU A 46 3.49 -26.69 16.73
C GLU A 46 2.95 -27.85 15.89
N ASP A 47 2.46 -28.91 16.53
CA ASP A 47 1.93 -30.10 15.87
C ASP A 47 0.60 -29.85 15.14
N ASP A 48 -0.15 -28.82 15.54
CA ASP A 48 -1.48 -28.49 15.01
C ASP A 48 -1.47 -27.34 13.98
N ILE A 49 -0.33 -26.68 13.75
CA ILE A 49 -0.22 -25.53 12.82
C ILE A 49 -0.74 -25.89 11.42
N ALA A 50 -0.43 -27.09 10.94
CA ALA A 50 -0.81 -27.52 9.60
C ALA A 50 -2.32 -27.69 9.40
N SER A 51 -3.06 -28.00 10.47
CA SER A 51 -4.51 -28.26 10.43
C SER A 51 -5.33 -27.05 10.88
N LEU A 52 -4.85 -26.28 11.85
CA LEU A 52 -5.59 -25.19 12.48
C LEU A 52 -5.13 -23.78 12.05
N GLY A 53 -4.00 -23.66 11.35
CA GLY A 53 -3.51 -22.37 10.86
C GLY A 53 -4.44 -21.69 9.84
N ILE A 54 -4.45 -20.37 9.83
CA ILE A 54 -5.30 -19.56 8.94
C ILE A 54 -4.64 -19.43 7.57
N SER A 55 -5.25 -20.01 6.54
CA SER A 55 -4.77 -19.93 5.14
C SER A 55 -5.46 -18.83 4.30
N ASP A 56 -6.40 -18.09 4.87
CA ASP A 56 -7.18 -17.07 4.17
C ASP A 56 -6.26 -16.02 3.52
N GLY A 57 -6.40 -15.85 2.20
CA GLY A 57 -5.61 -14.88 1.44
C GLY A 57 -4.13 -15.24 1.24
N LEU A 58 -3.70 -16.46 1.62
CA LEU A 58 -2.31 -16.90 1.49
C LEU A 58 -2.13 -17.87 0.31
N PRO A 59 -0.91 -17.97 -0.24
CA PRO A 59 -0.59 -19.02 -1.18
C PRO A 59 -0.68 -20.41 -0.55
N ARG A 60 -0.92 -21.42 -1.39
CA ARG A 60 -0.97 -22.82 -0.95
C ARG A 60 0.25 -23.19 -0.10
N HIS A 61 0.01 -23.92 0.98
CA HIS A 61 1.00 -24.37 1.97
C HIS A 61 1.56 -23.28 2.88
N TYR A 62 0.96 -22.08 2.90
CA TYR A 62 1.26 -21.07 3.90
C TYR A 62 0.04 -20.85 4.79
N VAL A 63 0.30 -20.70 6.08
CA VAL A 63 -0.72 -20.42 7.10
C VAL A 63 -0.19 -19.38 8.07
N ASN A 64 -1.08 -18.55 8.60
CA ASN A 64 -0.78 -17.66 9.71
C ASN A 64 -1.34 -18.23 11.02
N THR A 65 -0.62 -18.01 12.11
CA THR A 65 -1.02 -18.25 13.50
C THR A 65 -0.69 -17.01 14.33
N ALA A 66 -0.95 -17.01 15.63
CA ALA A 66 -0.53 -15.92 16.51
C ALA A 66 1.00 -15.71 16.51
N ASP A 67 1.77 -16.79 16.32
CA ASP A 67 3.24 -16.78 16.31
C ASP A 67 3.84 -16.38 14.94
N GLY A 68 3.01 -16.29 13.90
CA GLY A 68 3.38 -15.70 12.63
C GLY A 68 3.03 -16.51 11.39
N LEU A 69 3.78 -16.28 10.31
CA LEU A 69 3.60 -16.96 9.03
C LEU A 69 4.43 -18.25 8.99
N PHE A 70 3.80 -19.37 8.67
CA PHE A 70 4.44 -20.68 8.56
C PHE A 70 4.29 -21.27 7.16
N TYR A 71 5.28 -22.06 6.75
CA TYR A 71 5.18 -22.97 5.62
C TYR A 71 4.91 -24.40 6.11
N ILE A 72 3.87 -25.04 5.57
CA ILE A 72 3.37 -26.36 5.98
C ILE A 72 3.43 -27.40 4.85
N GLY A 73 4.21 -27.16 3.81
CA GLY A 73 4.35 -28.10 2.69
C GLY A 73 5.44 -29.16 2.88
N GLY A 74 6.05 -29.23 4.07
CA GLY A 74 7.07 -30.22 4.44
C GLY A 74 6.57 -31.18 5.52
N GLN A 75 7.48 -31.95 6.13
CA GLN A 75 7.13 -32.86 7.24
C GLN A 75 6.76 -32.13 8.53
N LYS A 76 7.40 -30.98 8.78
CA LYS A 76 7.13 -30.12 9.93
C LYS A 76 6.87 -28.68 9.47
N PRO A 77 6.00 -27.92 10.17
CA PRO A 77 5.86 -26.50 9.95
C PRO A 77 7.19 -25.77 10.11
N VAL A 78 7.45 -24.79 9.25
CA VAL A 78 8.65 -23.93 9.34
C VAL A 78 8.19 -22.49 9.47
N LEU A 79 8.60 -21.82 10.55
CA LEU A 79 8.34 -20.39 10.74
C LEU A 79 9.07 -19.59 9.65
N VAL A 80 8.35 -18.78 8.89
CA VAL A 80 8.87 -17.94 7.80
C VAL A 80 9.00 -16.49 8.25
N CYS A 81 8.02 -15.98 9.01
CA CYS A 81 8.02 -14.64 9.58
C CYS A 81 7.38 -14.69 10.97
N GLY A 82 8.03 -14.12 11.99
CA GLY A 82 7.54 -14.08 13.38
C GLY A 82 6.35 -13.16 13.64
N THR A 83 5.67 -12.73 12.58
CA THR A 83 4.39 -12.01 12.64
C THR A 83 3.50 -12.51 11.51
N PRO A 84 2.16 -12.49 11.69
CA PRO A 84 1.25 -12.84 10.61
C PRO A 84 1.44 -11.91 9.41
N VAL A 85 1.54 -12.45 8.21
CA VAL A 85 1.73 -11.65 6.98
C VAL A 85 0.62 -11.96 6.00
N VAL A 86 0.03 -10.93 5.42
CA VAL A 86 -0.99 -11.06 4.37
C VAL A 86 -0.58 -10.24 3.15
N PRO A 87 -0.64 -10.82 1.92
CA PRO A 87 -0.48 -10.04 0.71
C PRO A 87 -1.73 -9.21 0.43
N VAL A 88 -1.55 -7.92 0.17
CA VAL A 88 -2.65 -6.94 0.02
C VAL A 88 -2.95 -6.64 -1.44
N ALA A 89 -1.90 -6.37 -2.23
CA ALA A 89 -2.02 -5.95 -3.61
C ALA A 89 -0.72 -6.25 -4.36
N LEU A 90 -0.83 -6.52 -5.66
CA LEU A 90 0.30 -6.43 -6.57
C LEU A 90 0.44 -4.98 -7.03
N PHE A 91 1.66 -4.56 -7.35
CA PHE A 91 1.90 -3.27 -7.98
C PHE A 91 2.83 -3.41 -9.18
N CYS A 92 2.67 -2.53 -10.16
CA CYS A 92 3.55 -2.39 -11.32
C CYS A 92 3.37 -1.00 -11.95
N GLY A 93 4.28 -0.62 -12.84
CA GLY A 93 4.11 0.55 -13.68
C GLY A 93 3.07 0.33 -14.78
N LYS A 94 2.87 1.35 -15.62
CA LYS A 94 1.79 1.38 -16.62
C LYS A 94 1.92 0.28 -17.68
N ASP A 95 3.16 -0.11 -18.00
CA ASP A 95 3.50 -1.19 -18.92
C ASP A 95 3.27 -2.60 -18.35
N LYS A 96 2.84 -2.71 -17.08
CA LYS A 96 2.61 -3.94 -16.31
C LYS A 96 3.85 -4.78 -16.00
N GLU A 97 5.01 -4.38 -16.48
CA GLU A 97 6.28 -5.09 -16.32
C GLU A 97 7.26 -4.32 -15.42
N SER A 98 7.31 -3.00 -15.57
CA SER A 98 8.18 -2.15 -14.77
C SER A 98 7.77 -2.16 -13.30
N SER A 99 8.79 -2.15 -12.44
CA SER A 99 8.64 -2.03 -11.00
C SER A 99 7.65 -3.03 -10.37
N LEU A 100 7.56 -4.24 -10.92
CA LEU A 100 6.65 -5.27 -10.43
C LEU A 100 6.98 -5.68 -8.99
N GLY A 101 5.98 -5.73 -8.13
CA GLY A 101 6.13 -6.14 -6.75
C GLY A 101 4.82 -6.35 -6.03
N ILE A 102 4.92 -6.43 -4.71
CA ILE A 102 3.81 -6.75 -3.82
C ILE A 102 3.78 -5.84 -2.59
N SER A 103 2.58 -5.40 -2.23
CA SER A 103 2.30 -4.79 -0.93
C SER A 103 1.89 -5.87 0.06
N LEU A 104 2.59 -5.95 1.18
CA LEU A 104 2.32 -6.84 2.30
C LEU A 104 1.79 -6.04 3.48
N MET A 105 1.04 -6.70 4.36
CA MET A 105 0.59 -6.15 5.64
C MET A 105 0.93 -7.10 6.79
N THR A 106 1.23 -6.53 7.94
CA THR A 106 1.42 -7.21 9.23
C THR A 106 0.89 -6.33 10.38
N GLY A 107 0.67 -6.92 11.55
CA GLY A 107 0.57 -6.19 12.81
C GLY A 107 1.97 -5.95 13.38
N ASN A 108 2.33 -4.70 13.68
CA ASN A 108 3.62 -4.41 14.33
C ASN A 108 3.54 -4.56 15.84
N GLY A 109 4.70 -4.55 16.51
CA GLY A 109 4.79 -4.66 17.98
C GLY A 109 4.14 -3.52 18.78
N LEU A 110 3.57 -2.51 18.11
CA LEU A 110 2.82 -1.41 18.72
C LEU A 110 1.29 -1.58 18.55
N GLY A 111 0.84 -2.74 18.05
CA GLY A 111 -0.58 -3.01 17.78
C GLY A 111 -1.15 -2.23 16.60
N LYS A 112 -0.30 -1.73 15.69
CA LYS A 112 -0.74 -1.05 14.45
C LYS A 112 -0.54 -1.97 13.25
N TYR A 113 -1.54 -2.02 12.38
CA TYR A 113 -1.39 -2.65 11.08
C TYR A 113 -0.61 -1.74 10.13
N VAL A 114 0.43 -2.31 9.53
CA VAL A 114 1.40 -1.57 8.72
C VAL A 114 1.60 -2.27 7.39
N LYS A 115 1.80 -1.48 6.34
CA LYS A 115 2.09 -1.96 4.99
C LYS A 115 3.56 -1.77 4.64
N ALA A 116 4.10 -2.71 3.88
CA ALA A 116 5.41 -2.60 3.23
C ALA A 116 5.33 -3.05 1.77
N GLN A 117 6.10 -2.40 0.91
CA GLN A 117 6.18 -2.70 -0.51
C GLN A 117 7.50 -3.40 -0.81
N VAL A 118 7.46 -4.50 -1.54
CA VAL A 118 8.63 -5.29 -1.92
C VAL A 118 8.61 -5.50 -3.44
N ARG A 119 9.65 -5.06 -4.14
CA ARG A 119 9.84 -5.39 -5.56
C ARG A 119 10.38 -6.81 -5.68
N PHE A 120 9.89 -7.56 -6.67
CA PHE A 120 10.37 -8.93 -6.89
C PHE A 120 11.82 -8.97 -7.38
N GLU A 121 12.31 -7.92 -8.03
CA GLU A 121 13.74 -7.81 -8.40
C GLU A 121 14.64 -7.56 -7.18
N ASP A 122 14.18 -6.78 -6.21
CA ASP A 122 14.98 -6.39 -5.05
C ASP A 122 15.26 -7.57 -4.12
N ILE A 123 14.31 -8.50 -3.98
CA ILE A 123 14.51 -9.68 -3.12
C ILE A 123 15.63 -10.58 -3.68
N VAL A 124 15.74 -10.68 -5.02
CA VAL A 124 16.76 -11.48 -5.71
C VAL A 124 18.12 -10.79 -5.64
N GLN A 125 18.17 -9.47 -5.85
CA GLN A 125 19.43 -8.72 -5.93
C GLN A 125 19.98 -8.30 -4.56
N SER A 126 19.11 -8.07 -3.57
CA SER A 126 19.46 -7.40 -2.31
C SER A 126 18.57 -7.86 -1.15
N GLY A 127 18.34 -9.18 -1.06
CA GLY A 127 17.45 -9.81 -0.08
C GLY A 127 17.69 -9.37 1.37
N ALA A 128 18.94 -9.30 1.83
CA ALA A 128 19.26 -8.86 3.20
C ALA A 128 18.82 -7.41 3.48
N GLN A 129 18.96 -6.50 2.51
CA GLN A 129 18.51 -5.12 2.67
C GLN A 129 16.99 -5.01 2.67
N VAL A 130 16.31 -5.82 1.86
CA VAL A 130 14.85 -5.91 1.83
C VAL A 130 14.33 -6.40 3.19
N VAL A 131 14.93 -7.46 3.73
CA VAL A 131 14.59 -8.00 5.06
C VAL A 131 14.83 -6.96 6.15
N GLY A 132 15.93 -6.20 6.10
CA GLY A 132 16.18 -5.09 7.03
C GLY A 132 15.08 -4.04 7.00
N LYS A 133 14.69 -3.57 5.81
CA LYS A 133 13.59 -2.59 5.64
C LYS A 133 12.23 -3.13 6.10
N LEU A 134 12.01 -4.42 5.90
CA LEU A 134 10.82 -5.12 6.37
C LEU A 134 10.79 -5.19 7.91
N ALA A 135 11.92 -5.50 8.54
CA ALA A 135 12.06 -5.50 10.00
C ALA A 135 11.82 -4.11 10.61
N ASP A 136 12.33 -3.04 9.98
CA ASP A 136 12.06 -1.65 10.39
C ASP A 136 10.56 -1.30 10.36
N ARG A 137 9.78 -2.02 9.54
CA ARG A 137 8.33 -1.89 9.45
C ARG A 137 7.58 -2.88 10.33
N GLY A 138 8.25 -3.81 11.02
CA GLY A 138 7.64 -4.79 11.91
C GLY A 138 7.43 -6.19 11.33
N PHE A 139 8.00 -6.49 10.17
CA PHE A 139 8.00 -7.83 9.59
C PHE A 139 9.25 -8.60 10.03
N TRP A 140 9.09 -9.60 10.89
CA TRP A 140 10.20 -10.39 11.45
C TRP A 140 10.51 -11.62 10.59
N VAL A 141 11.01 -11.43 9.38
CA VAL A 141 11.40 -12.54 8.50
C VAL A 141 12.52 -13.36 9.15
N GLY A 142 12.40 -14.68 9.12
CA GLY A 142 13.37 -15.59 9.72
C GLY A 142 14.79 -15.42 9.14
N SER A 143 15.79 -15.55 10.02
CA SER A 143 17.19 -15.27 9.70
C SER A 143 17.95 -16.44 9.07
N SER A 144 17.39 -17.65 9.09
CA SER A 144 18.05 -18.81 8.49
C SER A 144 17.92 -18.83 6.96
N PRO A 145 18.88 -19.42 6.22
CA PRO A 145 18.78 -19.55 4.77
C PRO A 145 17.51 -20.25 4.28
N GLN A 146 17.04 -21.25 5.03
CA GLN A 146 15.80 -21.96 4.72
C GLN A 146 14.57 -21.05 4.86
N GLN A 147 14.48 -20.28 5.96
CA GLN A 147 13.36 -19.38 6.21
C GLN A 147 13.31 -18.28 5.16
N PHE A 148 14.46 -17.71 4.81
CA PHE A 148 14.57 -16.72 3.74
C PHE A 148 14.13 -17.30 2.38
N ALA A 149 14.59 -18.49 2.01
CA ALA A 149 14.17 -19.14 0.76
C ALA A 149 12.66 -19.41 0.72
N LEU A 150 12.06 -19.78 1.86
CA LEU A 150 10.61 -19.95 1.98
C LEU A 150 9.87 -18.61 1.92
N PHE A 151 10.46 -17.52 2.39
CA PHE A 151 9.89 -16.18 2.26
C PHE A 151 9.94 -15.70 0.81
N ASP A 152 11.05 -15.84 0.10
CA ASP A 152 11.11 -15.53 -1.34
C ASP A 152 10.08 -16.36 -2.12
N ARG A 153 10.00 -17.68 -1.86
CA ARG A 153 8.98 -18.55 -2.46
C ARG A 153 7.56 -18.08 -2.15
N PHE A 154 7.29 -17.58 -0.95
CA PHE A 154 6.00 -17.01 -0.58
C PHE A 154 5.68 -15.80 -1.47
N LEU A 155 6.62 -14.86 -1.63
CA LEU A 155 6.44 -13.68 -2.50
C LEU A 155 6.17 -14.09 -3.95
N GLN A 156 6.95 -15.04 -4.50
CA GLN A 156 6.76 -15.51 -5.87
C GLN A 156 5.38 -16.17 -6.06
N ARG A 157 4.91 -16.95 -5.08
CA ARG A 157 3.59 -17.58 -5.14
C ARG A 157 2.44 -16.59 -4.96
N CYS A 158 2.65 -15.46 -4.29
CA CYS A 158 1.63 -14.42 -4.19
C CYS A 158 1.25 -13.81 -5.56
N ARG A 159 2.12 -13.93 -6.58
CA ARG A 159 1.85 -13.45 -7.95
C ARG A 159 0.64 -14.12 -8.60
N SER A 160 0.32 -15.34 -8.20
CA SER A 160 -0.82 -16.10 -8.74
C SER A 160 -2.11 -15.89 -7.95
N LEU A 161 -2.08 -15.10 -6.87
CA LEU A 161 -3.28 -14.80 -6.09
C LEU A 161 -4.13 -13.75 -6.82
N PRO A 162 -5.47 -13.79 -6.69
CA PRO A 162 -6.37 -12.82 -7.29
C PRO A 162 -6.38 -11.51 -6.47
N LEU A 163 -5.21 -10.87 -6.36
CA LEU A 163 -5.01 -9.61 -5.63
C LEU A 163 -5.36 -8.41 -6.53
N PRO A 164 -5.81 -7.29 -5.94
CA PRO A 164 -5.92 -6.05 -6.68
C PRO A 164 -4.56 -5.61 -7.23
N VAL A 165 -4.59 -4.91 -8.37
CA VAL A 165 -3.38 -4.47 -9.07
C VAL A 165 -3.30 -2.95 -9.05
N TYR A 166 -2.27 -2.43 -8.40
CA TYR A 166 -2.08 -1.00 -8.20
C TYR A 166 -1.07 -0.43 -9.18
N LEU A 167 -1.36 0.74 -9.74
CA LEU A 167 -0.40 1.48 -10.55
C LEU A 167 0.61 2.12 -9.61
N MET A 168 1.89 1.86 -9.84
CA MET A 168 2.95 2.57 -9.14
C MET A 168 3.43 3.74 -9.99
N ALA A 169 3.28 4.95 -9.46
CA ALA A 169 3.71 6.16 -10.15
C ALA A 169 5.20 6.44 -9.92
N ASP A 170 5.92 6.71 -11.00
CA ASP A 170 7.35 7.02 -10.97
C ASP A 170 7.66 8.40 -10.38
N ALA A 171 6.69 9.32 -10.43
CA ALA A 171 6.81 10.69 -9.96
C ALA A 171 5.48 11.23 -9.45
N MET A 172 5.54 12.35 -8.72
CA MET A 172 4.36 13.16 -8.41
C MET A 172 3.81 13.82 -9.68
N GLY A 173 2.54 14.18 -9.66
CA GLY A 173 1.89 14.89 -10.77
C GLY A 173 0.77 14.08 -11.42
N PHE A 174 0.42 14.48 -12.64
CA PHE A 174 -0.62 13.81 -13.42
C PHE A 174 -0.13 12.47 -13.96
N VAL A 175 -1.00 11.46 -13.88
CA VAL A 175 -0.80 10.18 -14.56
C VAL A 175 -1.27 10.34 -16.00
N SER A 176 -0.36 10.13 -16.97
CA SER A 176 -0.68 10.35 -18.39
C SER A 176 -1.85 9.49 -18.85
N GLU A 177 -2.79 10.12 -19.57
CA GLU A 177 -4.01 9.52 -20.15
C GLU A 177 -5.07 9.06 -19.14
N ASP A 178 -4.85 9.23 -17.85
CA ASP A 178 -5.82 8.93 -16.79
C ASP A 178 -6.22 10.21 -16.03
N MET A 179 -7.44 10.21 -15.47
CA MET A 179 -7.88 11.29 -14.58
C MET A 179 -7.40 11.00 -13.15
N ALA A 180 -6.09 10.94 -13.00
CA ALA A 180 -5.42 10.65 -11.74
C ALA A 180 -4.23 11.60 -11.52
N PHE A 181 -4.03 11.99 -10.26
CA PHE A 181 -2.95 12.87 -9.84
C PHE A 181 -2.36 12.35 -8.53
N LEU A 182 -1.04 12.33 -8.41
CA LEU A 182 -0.34 11.97 -7.18
C LEU A 182 0.28 13.22 -6.55
N HIS A 183 -0.19 13.61 -5.37
CA HIS A 183 0.43 14.64 -4.55
C HIS A 183 1.22 14.00 -3.40
N GLY A 184 2.53 13.84 -3.56
CA GLY A 184 3.32 13.10 -2.58
C GLY A 184 2.83 11.66 -2.45
N TYR A 185 2.32 11.30 -1.27
CA TYR A 185 1.71 9.99 -1.00
C TYR A 185 0.18 10.00 -1.03
N GLU A 186 -0.42 11.14 -1.37
CA GLU A 186 -1.88 11.29 -1.48
C GLU A 186 -2.32 11.18 -2.95
N PRO A 187 -2.89 10.03 -3.37
CA PRO A 187 -3.47 9.90 -4.70
C PRO A 187 -4.85 10.56 -4.75
N VAL A 188 -5.13 11.26 -5.85
CA VAL A 188 -6.44 11.81 -6.21
C VAL A 188 -6.86 11.20 -7.54
N VAL A 189 -7.77 10.23 -7.49
CA VAL A 189 -8.10 9.37 -8.65
C VAL A 189 -9.58 9.45 -8.98
N THR A 190 -9.91 9.82 -10.21
CA THR A 190 -11.28 9.78 -10.76
C THR A 190 -11.45 8.63 -11.77
N SER A 191 -10.39 8.30 -12.50
CA SER A 191 -10.28 7.12 -13.35
C SER A 191 -8.84 6.65 -13.40
N LEU A 192 -8.66 5.33 -13.46
CA LEU A 192 -7.36 4.70 -13.61
C LEU A 192 -7.53 3.41 -14.41
N SER A 193 -7.05 3.40 -15.64
CA SER A 193 -7.40 2.37 -16.61
C SER A 193 -6.63 1.08 -16.34
N GLY A 194 -7.34 0.00 -16.00
CA GLY A 194 -6.75 -1.32 -15.76
C GLY A 194 -6.01 -1.46 -14.44
N PHE A 195 -6.22 -0.56 -13.48
CA PHE A 195 -5.67 -0.64 -12.12
C PHE A 195 -6.71 -0.27 -11.08
N ASP A 196 -6.61 -0.86 -9.89
CA ASP A 196 -7.55 -0.68 -8.79
C ASP A 196 -7.24 0.57 -7.94
N TYR A 197 -5.97 0.96 -7.89
CA TYR A 197 -5.49 2.07 -7.07
C TYR A 197 -4.18 2.65 -7.59
N LEU A 198 -3.81 3.83 -7.08
CA LEU A 198 -2.58 4.54 -7.39
C LEU A 198 -1.67 4.58 -6.15
N LEU A 199 -0.46 4.05 -6.29
CA LEU A 199 0.57 4.07 -5.25
C LEU A 199 1.71 5.04 -5.61
N PRO A 200 2.30 5.72 -4.61
CA PRO A 200 3.56 6.40 -4.82
C PRO A 200 4.68 5.37 -5.04
N GLY A 201 5.50 5.59 -6.06
CA GLY A 201 6.71 4.81 -6.28
C GLY A 201 7.79 5.11 -5.25
N PHE A 202 8.78 4.23 -5.15
CA PHE A 202 9.85 4.28 -4.14
C PHE A 202 10.67 5.57 -4.11
N ARG A 203 10.74 6.29 -5.23
CA ARG A 203 11.47 7.57 -5.35
C ARG A 203 10.61 8.79 -5.03
N VAL A 204 9.30 8.62 -4.96
CA VAL A 204 8.37 9.69 -4.60
C VAL A 204 8.60 10.06 -3.15
N ARG A 205 8.78 11.36 -2.89
CA ARG A 205 8.92 11.88 -1.54
C ARG A 205 7.53 12.07 -0.91
N PRO A 206 7.41 11.96 0.42
CA PRO A 206 6.21 12.46 1.09
C PRO A 206 6.04 13.93 0.68
N GLY A 207 4.88 14.26 0.13
CA GLY A 207 4.59 15.59 -0.41
C GLY A 207 4.51 16.64 0.69
N LEU A 208 3.83 17.74 0.40
CA LEU A 208 3.58 18.74 1.44
C LEU A 208 2.63 18.17 2.49
N HIS A 209 3.03 18.23 3.75
CA HIS A 209 2.15 17.91 4.86
C HIS A 209 1.13 19.04 5.04
N LYS A 210 -0.15 18.69 5.15
CA LYS A 210 -1.20 19.66 5.50
C LYS A 210 -0.94 20.19 6.89
N GLY A 211 -0.94 21.51 7.05
CA GLY A 211 -0.77 22.21 8.32
C GLY A 211 -1.76 23.38 8.44
N GLY A 212 -2.27 23.60 9.65
CA GLY A 212 -3.32 24.58 9.93
C GLY A 212 -4.73 24.11 9.55
N ALA A 213 -5.74 24.93 9.85
CA ALA A 213 -7.12 24.68 9.46
C ALA A 213 -7.47 25.34 8.12
N LEU A 214 -8.38 24.72 7.35
CA LEU A 214 -8.82 25.27 6.07
C LEU A 214 -9.45 26.65 6.24
N GLU A 215 -10.22 26.83 7.32
CA GLU A 215 -10.88 28.07 7.68
C GLU A 215 -9.86 29.19 7.96
N GLU A 216 -8.76 28.87 8.64
CA GLU A 216 -7.66 29.80 8.90
C GLU A 216 -7.00 30.24 7.59
N TRP A 217 -6.72 29.29 6.69
CA TRP A 217 -6.18 29.58 5.36
C TRP A 217 -7.14 30.46 4.53
N ILE A 218 -8.44 30.18 4.55
CA ILE A 218 -9.45 30.99 3.85
C ILE A 218 -9.48 32.41 4.40
N ASN A 219 -9.46 32.58 5.73
CA ASN A 219 -9.47 33.90 6.36
C ASN A 219 -8.18 34.66 6.04
N LEU A 220 -7.02 34.01 6.13
CA LEU A 220 -5.71 34.61 5.82
C LEU A 220 -5.64 35.08 4.37
N ILE A 221 -6.10 34.27 3.41
CA ILE A 221 -6.17 34.66 1.99
C ILE A 221 -7.14 35.83 1.81
N ARG A 222 -8.30 35.80 2.48
CA ARG A 222 -9.31 36.86 2.36
C ARG A 222 -8.78 38.20 2.83
N GLU A 223 -8.11 38.20 3.98
CA GLU A 223 -7.59 39.41 4.62
C GLU A 223 -6.36 39.98 3.90
N ASN A 224 -5.51 39.12 3.35
CA ASN A 224 -4.17 39.54 2.89
C ASN A 224 -3.97 39.52 1.37
N VAL A 225 -4.86 38.89 0.59
CA VAL A 225 -4.59 38.62 -0.84
C VAL A 225 -5.67 39.15 -1.78
N HIS A 226 -6.88 39.47 -1.29
CA HIS A 226 -7.94 39.98 -2.16
C HIS A 226 -7.56 41.32 -2.82
N GLY A 227 -7.45 41.32 -4.16
CA GLY A 227 -7.27 42.52 -4.99
C GLY A 227 -5.82 42.84 -5.38
N TRP A 228 -4.84 42.05 -4.95
CA TRP A 228 -3.42 42.32 -5.21
C TRP A 228 -2.79 41.32 -6.18
N ALA A 229 -1.72 41.74 -6.86
CA ALA A 229 -0.92 40.93 -7.77
C ALA A 229 -0.32 39.66 -7.10
N GLN A 230 -0.27 39.60 -5.77
CA GLN A 230 0.13 38.39 -5.02
C GLN A 230 -0.83 37.20 -5.24
N THR A 231 -2.04 37.43 -5.78
CA THR A 231 -2.92 36.34 -6.24
C THR A 231 -2.23 35.45 -7.29
N PHE A 232 -1.32 36.01 -8.10
CA PHE A 232 -0.54 35.23 -9.07
C PHE A 232 0.45 34.28 -8.39
N ALA A 233 1.04 34.67 -7.25
CA ALA A 233 1.94 33.81 -6.49
C ALA A 233 1.20 32.59 -5.91
N LEU A 234 -0.04 32.75 -5.45
CA LEU A 234 -0.91 31.64 -5.03
C LEU A 234 -1.44 30.79 -6.19
N SER A 235 -1.50 31.34 -7.40
CA SER A 235 -1.99 30.63 -8.59
C SER A 235 -0.89 29.85 -9.33
N ALA A 236 0.38 30.12 -8.99
CA ALA A 236 1.57 29.52 -9.60
C ALA A 236 2.22 28.42 -8.74
N SER A 237 1.70 28.20 -7.53
CA SER A 237 2.15 27.19 -6.55
C SER A 237 1.37 25.89 -6.65
#